data_AF-A0A0K8RRA6-F1
#
_entry.id   AF-A0A0K8RRA6-F1
#
_cell.length_a   1.000
_cell.length_b   1.000
_cell.length_c   1.000
_cell.angle_alpha   90.00
_cell.angle_beta   90.00
_cell.angle_gamma   90.00
#
_symmetry.space_group_name_H-M   'P 1'
#
loop_
_entity.id
_entity.type
_entity.pdbx_description
1 polymer ?
#
loop_
_entity_poly.entity_id
_entity_poly.type
_entity_poly.pdbx_seq_one_letter_code
_entity_poly.pdbx_strand_id
1 'polypeptide(L)'
;RWQKIFSFNIWGKIATFWNKAFLTIIVLLIVLFLDAVREVRKYSSVTTVERSLPGRPGAHEHTQMKLFRSQRNLYISGFSLLFWLVLRRLVTLITQLAKELSNKGVLKTQAEDTNEAAKKFMKENEKLRQLLKGYNEEEEHLLQAQNEKLVEDQEKLKTELKKTSDALSKAQNDLMTVKIQSENLSKEYDRLLKEHSELQGRLGKGNKKGQ
;
A
#
# COMPACT_ATOMS: atom_id res chain seq x y z
N ARG A 1 23.99 -18.38 -14.01
CA ARG A 1 25.06 -18.27 -15.05
C ARG A 1 24.49 -18.28 -16.47
N TRP A 2 23.57 -19.19 -16.84
CA TRP A 2 22.92 -19.22 -18.17
C TRP A 2 22.01 -18.03 -18.51
N GLN A 3 21.40 -17.40 -17.50
CA GLN A 3 20.57 -16.19 -17.67
C GLN A 3 21.31 -15.02 -18.33
N LYS A 4 22.60 -14.81 -18.02
CA LYS A 4 23.44 -13.75 -18.62
C LYS A 4 23.76 -14.00 -20.10
N ILE A 5 23.77 -15.25 -20.55
CA ILE A 5 24.05 -15.62 -21.95
C ILE A 5 22.78 -15.40 -22.80
N PHE A 6 21.60 -15.63 -22.21
CA PHE A 6 20.31 -15.42 -22.87
C PHE A 6 19.79 -13.97 -22.80
N SER A 7 20.20 -13.19 -21.80
CA SER A 7 19.78 -11.78 -21.63
C SER A 7 20.53 -10.80 -22.53
N PHE A 8 21.51 -11.26 -23.32
CA PHE A 8 22.23 -10.38 -24.22
C PHE A 8 21.28 -9.92 -25.35
N ASN A 9 21.20 -8.61 -25.56
CA ASN A 9 20.44 -7.94 -26.63
C ASN A 9 20.73 -8.47 -28.05
N ILE A 10 21.75 -9.31 -28.18
CA ILE A 10 22.11 -10.07 -29.37
C ILE A 10 21.03 -11.10 -29.72
N TRP A 11 20.35 -11.72 -28.76
CA TRP A 11 19.32 -12.73 -29.05
C TRP A 11 18.10 -12.17 -29.82
N GLY A 12 17.74 -10.91 -29.59
CA GLY A 12 16.70 -10.24 -30.38
C GLY A 12 17.12 -10.01 -31.84
N LYS A 13 18.37 -9.58 -32.04
CA LYS A 13 18.95 -9.39 -33.38
C LYS A 13 19.21 -10.72 -34.09
N ILE A 14 19.65 -11.75 -33.36
CA ILE A 14 19.86 -13.10 -33.90
C ILE A 14 18.53 -13.75 -34.27
N ALA A 15 17.45 -13.54 -33.51
CA ALA A 15 16.15 -14.13 -33.80
C ALA A 15 15.59 -13.69 -35.16
N THR A 16 15.77 -12.41 -35.53
CA THR A 16 15.33 -11.90 -36.84
C THR A 16 16.18 -12.47 -37.99
N PHE A 17 17.48 -12.63 -37.77
CA PHE A 17 18.38 -13.29 -38.73
C PHE A 17 18.07 -14.79 -38.88
N TRP A 18 17.74 -15.47 -37.78
CA TRP A 18 17.40 -16.90 -37.75
C TRP A 18 16.16 -17.23 -38.60
N ASN A 19 15.18 -16.33 -38.68
CA ASN A 19 14.03 -16.52 -39.56
C ASN A 19 14.43 -16.48 -41.04
N LYS A 20 15.31 -15.54 -41.41
CA LYS A 20 15.80 -15.44 -42.79
C LYS A 20 16.64 -16.66 -43.17
N ALA A 21 17.59 -17.05 -42.32
CA ALA A 21 18.43 -18.24 -42.52
C ALA A 21 17.59 -19.54 -42.58
N PHE A 22 16.57 -19.66 -41.73
CA PHE A 22 15.66 -20.80 -41.76
C PHE A 22 14.92 -20.89 -43.09
N LEU A 23 14.39 -19.77 -43.60
CA LEU A 23 13.67 -19.72 -44.87
C LEU A 23 14.58 -20.08 -46.04
N THR A 24 15.81 -19.59 -46.05
CA THR A 24 16.77 -19.95 -47.11
C THR A 24 17.11 -21.44 -47.10
N ILE A 25 17.30 -22.04 -45.92
CA ILE A 25 17.66 -23.46 -45.79
C ILE A 25 16.47 -24.36 -46.16
N ILE A 26 15.25 -24.03 -45.73
CA ILE A 26 14.07 -24.85 -46.08
C ILE A 26 13.79 -24.81 -47.59
N VAL A 27 13.95 -23.66 -48.25
CA VAL A 27 13.81 -23.56 -49.72
C VAL A 27 14.86 -24.44 -50.41
N LEU A 28 16.12 -24.40 -49.95
CA LEU A 28 17.19 -25.26 -50.48
C LEU A 28 16.88 -26.76 -50.28
N LEU A 29 16.39 -27.14 -49.10
CA LEU A 29 16.00 -28.53 -48.81
C LEU A 29 14.82 -29.00 -49.68
N ILE A 30 13.83 -28.13 -49.93
CA ILE A 30 12.71 -28.42 -50.83
C ILE A 30 13.21 -28.64 -52.26
N VAL A 31 14.13 -27.80 -52.75
CA VAL A 31 14.71 -27.95 -54.10
C VAL A 31 15.46 -29.28 -54.21
N LEU A 32 16.32 -29.62 -53.25
CA LEU A 32 17.03 -30.89 -53.23
C LEU A 32 16.09 -32.09 -53.15
N PHE A 33 15.01 -31.99 -52.38
CA PHE A 33 14.00 -33.04 -52.29
C PHE A 33 13.26 -33.22 -53.62
N LEU A 34 12.82 -32.13 -54.26
CA LEU A 34 12.17 -32.20 -55.58
C LEU A 34 13.11 -32.73 -56.66
N ASP A 35 14.40 -32.40 -56.60
CA ASP A 35 15.42 -32.95 -57.49
C ASP A 35 15.55 -34.47 -57.30
N ALA A 36 15.65 -34.93 -56.05
CA ALA A 36 15.67 -36.36 -55.74
C ALA A 36 14.38 -37.08 -56.18
N VAL A 37 13.20 -36.48 -56.03
CA VAL A 37 11.93 -37.02 -56.53
C VAL A 37 11.94 -37.13 -58.06
N ARG A 38 12.39 -36.08 -58.75
CA ARG A 38 12.51 -36.09 -60.22
C ARG A 38 13.48 -37.16 -60.69
N GLU A 39 14.61 -37.29 -60.01
CA GLU A 39 15.64 -38.27 -60.30
C GLU A 39 15.11 -39.70 -60.15
N VAL A 40 14.42 -40.01 -59.05
CA VAL A 40 13.78 -41.31 -58.83
C VAL A 40 12.71 -41.59 -59.89
N ARG A 41 11.83 -40.62 -60.21
CA ARG A 41 10.79 -40.80 -61.24
C ARG A 41 11.39 -41.05 -62.63
N LYS A 42 12.41 -40.27 -63.02
CA LYS A 42 13.10 -40.39 -64.30
C LYS A 42 13.77 -41.77 -64.45
N TYR A 43 14.52 -42.21 -63.44
CA TYR A 43 15.17 -43.52 -63.51
C TYR A 43 14.18 -44.67 -63.36
N SER A 44 13.08 -44.49 -62.63
CA SER A 44 12.01 -45.49 -62.54
C SER A 44 11.30 -45.70 -63.89
N SER A 45 11.02 -44.62 -64.64
CA SER A 45 10.37 -44.72 -65.95
C SER A 45 11.30 -45.22 -67.05
N VAL A 46 12.60 -44.89 -67.00
CA VAL A 46 13.59 -45.44 -67.94
C VAL A 46 13.80 -46.94 -67.69
N THR A 47 13.82 -47.37 -66.44
CA THR A 47 13.96 -48.79 -66.08
C THR A 47 12.79 -49.65 -66.59
N THR A 48 11.55 -49.13 -66.57
CA THR A 48 10.38 -49.88 -67.07
C THR A 48 10.34 -49.99 -68.59
N VAL A 49 10.70 -48.91 -69.31
CA VAL A 49 10.76 -48.89 -70.78
C VAL A 49 11.93 -49.74 -71.30
N GLU A 50 13.09 -49.70 -70.64
CA GLU A 50 14.24 -50.52 -71.02
C GLU A 50 13.99 -52.02 -70.77
N ARG A 51 13.18 -52.36 -69.75
CA ARG A 51 12.76 -53.74 -69.45
C ARG A 51 11.80 -54.34 -70.49
N SER A 52 11.12 -53.52 -71.29
CA SER A 52 10.18 -53.99 -72.33
C SER A 52 10.82 -54.18 -73.72
N LEU A 53 12.11 -53.85 -73.91
CA LEU A 53 12.85 -54.17 -75.14
C LEU A 53 13.73 -55.42 -74.93
N PRO A 54 13.50 -56.51 -75.68
CA PRO A 54 14.33 -57.71 -75.58
C PRO A 54 15.61 -57.50 -76.41
N GLY A 55 16.78 -57.31 -75.78
CA GLY A 55 18.03 -57.40 -76.56
C GLY A 55 19.36 -56.84 -76.04
N ARG A 56 19.49 -56.24 -74.84
CA ARG A 56 20.81 -55.73 -74.37
C ARG A 56 21.06 -55.98 -72.86
N PRO A 57 21.72 -57.09 -72.48
CA PRO A 57 21.92 -57.49 -71.09
C PRO A 57 22.75 -56.51 -70.23
N GLY A 58 23.74 -55.83 -70.83
CA GLY A 58 24.69 -54.99 -70.09
C GLY A 58 24.22 -53.58 -69.70
N ALA A 59 23.08 -53.11 -70.24
CA ALA A 59 22.53 -51.78 -69.89
C ALA A 59 21.68 -51.83 -68.59
N HIS A 60 21.14 -53.00 -68.26
CA HIS A 60 20.23 -53.18 -67.13
C HIS A 60 20.91 -52.98 -65.76
N GLU A 61 22.18 -53.34 -65.61
CA GLU A 61 22.91 -53.22 -64.33
C GLU A 61 23.23 -51.75 -63.98
N HIS A 62 23.59 -50.95 -64.99
CA HIS A 62 23.96 -49.55 -64.80
C HIS A 62 22.74 -48.66 -64.48
N THR A 63 21.56 -49.01 -64.98
CA THR A 63 20.30 -48.32 -64.69
C THR A 63 19.78 -48.67 -63.29
N GLN A 64 19.87 -49.94 -62.87
CA GLN A 64 19.51 -50.36 -61.50
C GLN A 64 20.39 -49.71 -60.43
N MET A 65 21.70 -49.58 -60.67
CA MET A 65 22.62 -48.94 -59.72
C MET A 65 22.31 -47.44 -59.50
N LYS A 66 21.83 -46.74 -60.54
CA LYS A 66 21.37 -45.35 -60.45
C LYS A 66 20.04 -45.22 -59.71
N LEU A 67 19.14 -46.21 -59.86
CA LEU A 67 17.87 -46.23 -59.14
C LEU A 67 18.08 -46.34 -57.62
N PHE A 68 18.95 -47.23 -57.15
CA PHE A 68 19.29 -47.35 -55.73
C PHE A 68 20.01 -46.13 -55.15
N ARG A 69 20.72 -45.36 -55.99
CA ARG A 69 21.31 -44.08 -55.57
C ARG A 69 20.24 -43.01 -55.39
N SER A 70 19.33 -42.86 -56.36
CA SER A 70 18.25 -41.88 -56.30
C SER A 70 17.25 -42.15 -55.17
N GLN A 71 16.92 -43.42 -54.90
CA GLN A 71 16.05 -43.80 -53.78
C GLN A 71 16.66 -43.44 -52.42
N ARG A 72 17.96 -43.68 -52.22
CA ARG A 72 18.67 -43.26 -50.99
C ARG A 72 18.71 -41.74 -50.83
N ASN A 73 19.00 -41.01 -51.91
CA ASN A 73 19.00 -39.55 -51.90
C ASN A 73 17.60 -38.97 -51.56
N LEU A 74 16.53 -39.62 -52.02
CA LEU A 74 15.16 -39.25 -51.68
C LEU A 74 14.89 -39.40 -50.17
N TYR A 75 15.31 -40.52 -49.56
CA TYR A 75 15.15 -40.70 -48.12
C TYR A 75 16.00 -39.71 -47.31
N ILE A 76 17.26 -39.47 -47.71
CA ILE A 76 18.14 -38.51 -47.03
C ILE A 76 17.56 -37.10 -47.10
N SER A 77 17.13 -36.65 -48.28
CA SER A 77 16.54 -35.30 -48.46
C SER A 77 15.19 -35.16 -47.75
N GLY A 78 14.31 -36.16 -47.83
CA GLY A 78 13.01 -36.15 -47.17
C GLY A 78 13.13 -36.16 -45.64
N PHE A 79 14.02 -36.99 -45.10
CA PHE A 79 14.30 -37.04 -43.67
C PHE A 79 14.96 -35.76 -43.16
N SER A 80 15.89 -35.18 -43.93
CA SER A 80 16.51 -33.88 -43.60
C SER A 80 15.46 -32.76 -43.54
N LEU A 81 14.50 -32.74 -44.47
CA LEU A 81 13.40 -31.78 -44.47
C LEU A 81 12.48 -31.95 -43.24
N LEU A 82 12.11 -33.18 -42.91
CA LEU A 82 11.32 -33.47 -41.72
C LEU A 82 12.05 -33.07 -40.44
N PHE A 83 13.31 -33.46 -40.29
CA PHE A 83 14.12 -33.10 -39.13
C PHE A 83 14.35 -31.61 -39.00
N TRP A 84 14.53 -30.89 -40.11
CA TRP A 84 14.69 -29.44 -40.07
C TRP A 84 13.45 -28.76 -39.48
N LEU A 85 12.24 -29.22 -39.84
CA LEU A 85 10.99 -28.72 -39.27
C LEU A 85 10.83 -29.07 -37.78
N VAL A 86 11.16 -30.32 -37.40
CA VAL A 86 11.11 -30.76 -36.00
C VAL A 86 12.10 -29.99 -35.14
N LEU A 87 13.35 -29.85 -35.59
CA LEU A 87 14.38 -29.07 -34.89
C LEU A 87 13.94 -27.62 -34.72
N ARG A 88 13.37 -27.00 -35.77
CA ARG A 88 12.85 -25.65 -35.68
C ARG A 88 11.77 -25.52 -34.60
N ARG A 89 10.84 -26.46 -34.55
CA ARG A 89 9.79 -26.51 -33.51
C ARG A 89 10.39 -26.66 -32.12
N LEU A 90 11.34 -27.57 -31.94
CA LEU A 90 12.01 -27.84 -30.66
C LEU A 90 12.77 -26.62 -30.14
N VAL A 91 13.60 -25.99 -30.98
CA VAL A 91 14.37 -24.79 -30.58
C VAL A 91 13.44 -23.66 -30.16
N THR A 92 12.33 -23.47 -30.87
CA THR A 92 11.33 -22.44 -30.54
C THR A 92 10.70 -22.72 -29.17
N LEU A 93 10.26 -23.96 -28.92
CA LEU A 93 9.67 -24.37 -27.65
C LEU A 93 10.65 -24.25 -26.48
N ILE A 94 11.90 -24.69 -26.66
CA ILE A 94 12.94 -24.56 -25.62
C ILE A 94 13.21 -23.08 -25.31
N THR A 95 13.25 -22.23 -26.34
CA THR A 95 13.45 -20.78 -26.14
C THR A 95 12.27 -20.15 -25.39
N GLN A 96 11.04 -20.55 -25.68
CA GLN A 96 9.84 -20.08 -24.96
C GLN A 96 9.87 -20.55 -23.50
N LEU A 97 10.15 -21.83 -23.27
CA LEU A 97 10.20 -22.41 -21.92
C LEU A 97 11.33 -21.80 -21.08
N ALA A 98 12.48 -21.50 -21.67
CA ALA A 98 13.57 -20.80 -21.01
C ALA A 98 13.17 -19.37 -20.59
N LYS A 99 12.44 -18.64 -21.45
CA LYS A 99 11.91 -17.30 -21.11
C LYS A 99 10.89 -17.36 -19.99
N GLU A 100 9.98 -18.33 -20.01
CA GLU A 100 8.98 -18.49 -18.95
C GLU A 100 9.62 -18.86 -17.60
N LEU A 101 10.58 -19.79 -17.58
CA LEU A 101 11.32 -20.13 -16.37
C LEU A 101 12.10 -18.93 -15.81
N SER A 102 12.70 -18.12 -16.69
CA SER A 102 13.34 -16.85 -16.32
C SER A 102 12.35 -15.91 -15.64
N ASN A 103 11.19 -15.69 -16.26
CA ASN A 103 10.18 -14.78 -15.76
C ASN A 103 9.57 -15.26 -14.44
N LYS A 104 9.37 -16.57 -14.28
CA LYS A 104 8.92 -17.16 -13.00
C LYS A 104 9.89 -16.88 -11.86
N GLY A 105 11.20 -16.96 -12.11
CA GLY A 105 12.22 -16.62 -11.11
C GLY A 105 12.14 -15.16 -10.69
N VAL A 106 12.08 -14.24 -11.66
CA VAL A 106 11.96 -12.79 -11.41
C VAL A 106 10.66 -12.44 -10.68
N LEU A 107 9.54 -13.04 -11.09
CA LEU A 107 8.25 -12.83 -10.43
C LEU A 107 8.25 -13.33 -8.99
N LYS A 108 8.90 -14.48 -8.72
CA LYS A 108 9.02 -15.01 -7.36
C LYS A 108 9.85 -14.09 -6.46
N THR A 109 11.02 -13.63 -6.93
CA THR A 109 11.85 -12.69 -6.17
C THR A 109 11.13 -11.37 -5.95
N GLN A 110 10.43 -10.86 -6.97
CA GLN A 110 9.66 -9.62 -6.84
C GLN A 110 8.50 -9.76 -5.84
N ALA A 111 7.82 -10.92 -5.81
CA ALA A 111 6.79 -11.21 -4.81
C ALA A 111 7.37 -11.34 -3.40
N GLU A 112 8.54 -11.95 -3.25
CA GLU A 112 9.24 -12.07 -1.96
C GLU A 112 9.70 -10.69 -1.45
N ASP A 113 10.32 -9.87 -2.30
CA ASP A 113 10.79 -8.51 -1.97
C ASP A 113 9.62 -7.58 -1.57
N THR A 114 8.52 -7.62 -2.33
CA THR A 114 7.32 -6.82 -2.03
C THR A 114 6.64 -7.28 -0.73
N ASN A 115 6.61 -8.59 -0.47
CA ASN A 115 6.11 -9.13 0.79
C ASN A 115 7.00 -8.76 1.98
N GLU A 116 8.32 -8.76 1.82
CA GLU A 116 9.25 -8.31 2.86
C GLU A 116 9.06 -6.82 3.17
N ALA A 117 8.95 -5.98 2.13
CA ALA A 117 8.65 -4.56 2.28
C ALA A 117 7.31 -4.35 3.00
N ALA A 118 6.25 -5.06 2.58
CA ALA A 118 4.94 -4.99 3.23
C ALA A 118 5.01 -5.41 4.71
N LYS A 119 5.75 -6.47 5.05
CA LYS A 119 5.96 -6.88 6.45
C LYS A 119 6.70 -5.83 7.27
N LYS A 120 7.69 -5.15 6.69
CA LYS A 120 8.41 -4.04 7.36
C LYS A 120 7.45 -2.90 7.64
N PHE A 121 6.67 -2.47 6.65
CA PHE A 121 5.68 -1.41 6.83
C PHE A 121 4.60 -1.78 7.84
N MET A 122 4.12 -3.03 7.84
CA MET A 122 3.15 -3.50 8.85
C MET A 122 3.71 -3.43 10.27
N LYS A 123 4.95 -3.90 10.48
CA LYS A 123 5.61 -3.83 11.79
C LYS A 123 5.86 -2.39 12.26
N GLU A 124 6.27 -1.52 11.34
CA GLU A 124 6.47 -0.10 11.65
C GLU A 124 5.14 0.59 11.98
N ASN A 125 4.08 0.31 11.23
CA ASN A 125 2.75 0.85 11.50
C ASN A 125 2.20 0.36 12.85
N GLU A 126 2.44 -0.90 13.20
CA GLU A 126 2.07 -1.45 14.51
C GLU A 126 2.82 -0.75 15.65
N LYS A 127 4.14 -0.56 15.51
CA LYS A 127 4.93 0.20 16.49
C LYS A 127 4.44 1.64 16.63
N LEU A 128 4.16 2.31 15.52
CA LEU A 128 3.62 3.68 15.53
C LEU A 128 2.26 3.73 16.23
N ARG A 129 1.37 2.76 15.97
CA ARG A 129 0.09 2.66 16.67
C ARG A 129 0.25 2.42 18.18
N GLN A 130 1.19 1.59 18.59
CA GLN A 130 1.49 1.36 20.00
C GLN A 130 2.03 2.62 20.69
N LEU A 131 2.96 3.33 20.05
CA LEU A 131 3.49 4.60 20.56
C LEU A 131 2.38 5.66 20.68
N LEU A 132 1.51 5.77 19.67
CA LEU A 132 0.40 6.71 19.68
C LEU A 132 -0.62 6.38 20.77
N LYS A 133 -0.90 5.09 21.00
CA LYS A 133 -1.78 4.63 22.07
C LYS A 133 -1.19 4.96 23.44
N GLY A 134 0.10 4.69 23.65
CA GLY A 134 0.80 5.04 24.89
C GLY A 134 0.82 6.55 25.16
N TYR A 135 1.07 7.36 24.13
CA TYR A 135 1.01 8.83 24.24
C TYR A 135 -0.40 9.31 24.62
N ASN A 136 -1.43 8.79 23.96
CA ASN A 136 -2.82 9.15 24.29
C ASN A 136 -3.21 8.72 25.72
N GLU A 137 -2.79 7.53 26.17
CA GLU A 137 -3.04 7.08 27.54
C GLU A 137 -2.35 7.96 28.58
N GLU A 138 -1.11 8.40 28.31
CA GLU A 138 -0.37 9.32 29.18
C GLU A 138 -0.99 10.72 29.20
N GLU A 139 -1.43 11.23 28.04
CA GLU A 139 -2.15 12.50 27.91
C GLU A 139 -3.52 12.47 28.62
N GLU A 140 -4.30 11.40 28.45
CA GLU A 140 -5.57 11.23 29.17
C GLU A 140 -5.37 11.19 30.68
N HIS A 141 -4.35 10.48 31.17
CA HIS A 141 -4.06 10.43 32.60
C HIS A 141 -3.63 11.80 33.16
N LEU A 142 -2.85 12.57 32.42
CA LEU A 142 -2.45 13.94 32.79
C LEU A 142 -3.65 14.89 32.82
N LEU A 143 -4.52 14.83 31.81
CA LEU A 143 -5.75 15.62 31.74
C LEU A 143 -6.73 15.23 32.86
N GLN A 144 -6.84 13.95 33.17
CA GLN A 144 -7.68 13.46 34.26
C GLN A 144 -7.17 13.96 35.62
N ALA A 145 -5.87 13.86 35.89
CA ALA A 145 -5.27 14.38 37.11
C ALA A 145 -5.44 15.91 37.24
N GLN A 146 -5.29 16.65 36.13
CA GLN A 146 -5.53 18.10 36.12
C GLN A 146 -6.99 18.45 36.38
N ASN A 147 -7.93 17.73 35.77
CA ASN A 147 -9.37 17.92 35.99
C ASN A 147 -9.78 17.63 37.44
N GLU A 148 -9.26 16.55 38.03
CA GLU A 148 -9.54 16.20 39.43
C GLU A 148 -9.07 17.31 40.38
N LYS A 149 -7.87 17.85 40.15
CA LYS A 149 -7.35 19.00 40.90
C LYS A 149 -8.18 20.27 40.70
N LEU A 150 -8.61 20.56 39.47
CA LEU A 150 -9.48 21.70 39.18
C LEU A 150 -10.84 21.58 39.88
N VAL A 151 -11.43 20.39 39.92
CA VAL A 151 -12.69 20.14 40.65
C VAL A 151 -12.50 20.35 42.15
N GLU A 152 -11.40 19.88 42.73
CA GLU A 152 -11.08 20.09 44.14
C GLU A 152 -10.93 21.58 44.47
N ASP A 153 -10.20 22.33 43.63
CA ASP A 153 -10.02 23.77 43.78
C ASP A 153 -11.33 24.53 43.60
N GLN A 154 -12.19 24.12 42.65
CA GLN A 154 -13.53 24.70 42.47
C GLN A 154 -14.41 24.50 43.70
N GLU A 155 -14.43 23.30 44.29
CA GLU A 155 -15.20 23.04 45.51
C GLU A 155 -14.65 23.85 46.69
N LYS A 156 -13.33 23.93 46.88
CA LYS A 156 -12.72 24.79 47.92
C LYS A 156 -13.13 26.25 47.75
N LEU A 157 -12.93 26.81 46.56
CA LEU A 157 -13.32 28.20 46.24
C LEU A 157 -14.82 28.44 46.48
N LYS A 158 -15.68 27.49 46.11
CA LYS A 158 -17.12 27.59 46.34
C LYS A 158 -17.48 27.57 47.83
N THR A 159 -16.80 26.75 48.64
CA THR A 159 -16.99 26.76 50.10
C THR A 159 -16.52 28.06 50.74
N GLU A 160 -15.40 28.63 50.29
CA GLU A 160 -14.91 29.93 50.75
C GLU A 160 -15.83 31.07 50.32
N LEU A 161 -16.32 31.05 49.08
CA LEU A 161 -17.30 32.00 48.58
C LEU A 161 -18.59 31.96 49.41
N LYS A 162 -19.06 30.76 49.77
CA LYS A 162 -20.24 30.61 50.63
C LYS A 162 -19.99 31.15 52.03
N LYS A 163 -18.85 30.81 52.66
CA LYS A 163 -18.48 31.34 53.99
C LYS A 163 -18.38 32.86 54.00
N THR A 164 -17.73 33.45 52.99
CA THR A 164 -17.59 34.91 52.88
C THR A 164 -18.93 35.59 52.59
N SER A 165 -19.77 35.00 51.75
CA SER A 165 -21.15 35.46 51.52
C SER A 165 -22.00 35.43 52.79
N ASP A 166 -21.95 34.33 53.55
CA ASP A 166 -22.68 34.21 54.82
C ASP A 166 -22.17 35.25 55.84
N ALA A 167 -20.86 35.43 55.96
CA ALA A 167 -20.26 36.45 56.81
C ALA A 167 -20.66 37.88 56.40
N LEU A 168 -20.71 38.17 55.09
CA LEU A 168 -21.15 39.45 54.55
C LEU A 168 -22.63 39.71 54.87
N SER A 169 -23.50 38.70 54.70
CA SER A 169 -24.93 38.81 55.02
C SER A 169 -25.15 39.10 56.51
N LYS A 170 -24.36 38.45 57.38
CA LYS A 170 -24.39 38.69 58.83
C LYS A 170 -23.93 40.11 59.15
N ALA A 171 -22.80 40.56 58.59
CA ALA A 171 -22.32 41.92 58.77
C ALA A 171 -23.33 42.97 58.27
N GLN A 172 -24.05 42.70 57.19
CA GLN A 172 -25.09 43.58 56.69
C GLN A 172 -26.30 43.65 57.63
N ASN A 173 -26.73 42.51 58.19
CA ASN A 173 -27.79 42.47 59.21
C ASN A 173 -27.37 43.19 60.50
N ASP A 174 -26.15 42.95 60.96
CA ASP A 174 -25.58 43.62 62.12
C ASP A 174 -25.53 45.15 61.88
N LEU A 175 -25.12 45.60 60.69
CA LEU A 175 -25.14 47.02 60.31
C LEU A 175 -26.57 47.60 60.31
N MET A 176 -27.55 46.86 59.80
CA MET A 176 -28.95 47.28 59.82
C MET A 176 -29.48 47.40 61.26
N THR A 177 -29.14 46.47 62.15
CA THR A 177 -29.52 46.55 63.56
C THR A 177 -28.87 47.72 64.28
N VAL A 178 -27.57 47.97 64.05
CA VAL A 178 -26.87 49.14 64.60
C VAL A 178 -27.48 50.44 64.08
N LYS A 179 -27.87 50.49 62.79
CA LYS A 179 -28.57 51.64 62.22
C LYS A 179 -29.91 51.90 62.93
N ILE A 180 -30.75 50.87 63.10
CA ILE A 180 -32.04 50.99 63.81
C ILE A 180 -31.82 51.41 65.28
N GLN A 181 -30.84 50.82 65.96
CA GLN A 181 -30.49 51.19 67.33
C GLN A 181 -30.02 52.65 67.41
N SER A 182 -29.19 53.11 66.48
CA SER A 182 -28.72 54.50 66.41
C SER A 182 -29.87 55.48 66.13
N GLU A 183 -30.79 55.16 65.21
CA GLU A 183 -31.98 55.96 64.94
C GLU A 183 -32.90 56.06 66.16
N ASN A 184 -33.13 54.94 66.86
CA ASN A 184 -33.92 54.92 68.09
C ASN A 184 -33.24 55.68 69.23
N LEU A 185 -31.92 55.53 69.39
CA LEU A 185 -31.14 56.26 70.38
C LEU A 185 -31.20 57.77 70.12
N SER A 186 -31.07 58.22 68.87
CA SER A 186 -31.21 59.63 68.50
C SER A 186 -32.58 60.18 68.89
N LYS A 187 -33.67 59.42 68.65
CA LYS A 187 -35.03 59.83 69.05
C LYS A 187 -35.18 59.97 70.57
N GLU A 188 -34.64 59.03 71.34
CA GLU A 188 -34.66 59.12 72.81
C GLU A 188 -33.80 60.29 73.32
N TYR A 189 -32.66 60.56 72.68
CA TYR A 189 -31.85 61.76 72.98
C TYR A 189 -32.64 63.05 72.72
N ASP A 190 -33.30 63.18 71.57
CA ASP A 190 -34.13 64.34 71.23
C ASP A 190 -35.29 64.51 72.23
N ARG A 191 -35.92 63.40 72.63
CA ARG A 191 -36.98 63.40 73.64
C ARG A 191 -36.46 63.85 75.01
N LEU A 192 -35.31 63.33 75.46
CA LEU A 192 -34.71 63.70 76.73
C LEU A 192 -34.30 65.18 76.75
N LEU A 193 -33.72 65.71 75.67
CA LEU A 193 -33.42 67.13 75.50
C LEU A 193 -34.68 67.99 75.62
N LYS A 194 -35.79 67.55 75.01
CA LYS A 194 -37.08 68.23 75.10
C LYS A 194 -37.62 68.24 76.54
N GLU A 195 -37.63 67.10 77.21
CA GLU A 195 -38.04 67.00 78.62
C GLU A 195 -37.15 67.85 79.54
N HIS A 196 -35.83 67.86 79.32
CA HIS A 196 -34.90 68.74 80.03
C HIS A 196 -35.23 70.22 79.81
N SER A 197 -35.51 70.62 78.57
CA SER A 197 -35.89 72.00 78.24
C SER A 197 -37.21 72.41 78.92
N GLU A 198 -38.19 71.50 78.98
CA GLU A 198 -39.48 71.72 79.65
C GLU A 198 -39.31 71.84 81.17
N LEU A 199 -38.49 70.98 81.78
CA LEU A 199 -38.16 71.04 83.21
C LEU A 199 -37.38 72.32 83.57
N GLN A 200 -36.44 72.75 82.72
CA GLN A 200 -35.70 73.99 82.91
C GLN A 200 -36.61 75.22 82.75
N GLY A 201 -37.57 75.18 81.82
CA GLY A 201 -38.63 76.18 81.69
C GLY A 201 -39.57 76.24 82.91
N ARG A 202 -39.84 75.09 83.56
CA ARG A 202 -40.60 75.02 84.82
C ARG A 202 -39.79 75.55 86.00
N LEU A 203 -38.49 75.25 86.10
CA LEU A 203 -37.59 75.83 87.09
C LEU A 203 -37.46 77.36 86.93
N GLY A 204 -37.40 77.86 85.68
CA GLY A 204 -37.40 79.30 85.39
C GLY A 204 -38.70 80.02 85.77
N LYS A 205 -39.85 79.32 85.74
CA LYS A 205 -41.15 79.84 86.21
C LYS A 205 -41.32 79.77 87.73
N GLY A 206 -40.53 78.96 88.43
CA GLY A 206 -40.49 78.92 89.90
C GLY A 206 -39.85 80.16 90.54
N ASN A 207 -39.04 80.93 89.80
CA ASN A 207 -38.32 82.09 90.32
C ASN A 207 -38.99 83.46 90.04
N LYS A 208 -40.24 83.48 89.54
CA LYS A 208 -41.02 84.71 89.27
C LYS A 208 -42.36 84.81 90.02
N LYS A 209 -42.51 84.07 91.12
CA LYS A 209 -43.59 84.30 92.11
C LYS A 209 -42.97 84.51 93.49
N GLY A 210 -42.19 85.57 93.57
CA GLY A 210 -41.63 86.16 94.77
C GLY A 210 -41.63 87.67 94.60
N GLN A 211 -42.81 88.25 94.43
CA GLN A 211 -43.17 89.64 94.72
C GLN A 211 -44.68 89.82 94.49
#